data_AF-A0A8R7PJK0-F1
#
_entry.id   AF-A0A8R7PJK0-F1
#
_cell.length_a   1.000
_cell.length_b   1.000
_cell.length_c   1.000
_cell.angle_alpha   90.00
_cell.angle_beta   90.00
_cell.angle_gamma   90.00
#
_symmetry.space_group_name_H-M   'P 1'
#
loop_
_entity.id
_entity.type
_entity.pdbx_description
1 polymer ?
#
loop_
_entity_poly.entity_id
_entity_poly.type
_entity_poly.pdbx_seq_one_letter_code
_entity_poly.pdbx_strand_id
1 'polypeptide(L)'
;MDFMKAFDQTVREIKREVNLKVLKVPELEQKVLDATSDEPWGPHGSALSELAQATKKYSECQMVMGVLWARLGERDANWRHVYKALTIIEYLIANGSERAVDDILDHYSKISVLSSFEFVEPNGKDSGINVRKKVETLVGIINDKERIKAVREKAASNRDKWVLQNY
;
A
#
# COMPACT_ATOMS: atom_id res chain seq x y z
N MET A 1 -13.25 25.15 41.94
CA MET A 1 -12.34 24.00 42.05
C MET A 1 -12.53 23.00 40.90
N ASP A 2 -13.73 22.91 40.31
CA ASP A 2 -14.04 21.95 39.22
C ASP A 2 -13.53 22.35 37.82
N PHE A 3 -13.37 23.65 37.56
CA PHE A 3 -12.92 24.15 36.25
C PHE A 3 -11.49 23.72 35.89
N MET A 4 -10.57 23.75 36.87
CA MET A 4 -9.19 23.29 36.65
C MET A 4 -9.11 21.78 36.44
N LYS A 5 -9.97 20.98 37.11
CA LYS A 5 -10.03 19.53 36.91
C LYS A 5 -10.56 19.17 35.52
N ALA A 6 -11.57 19.87 35.04
CA ALA A 6 -12.09 19.69 33.68
C ALA A 6 -11.05 20.08 32.63
N PHE A 7 -10.33 21.20 32.83
CA PHE A 7 -9.26 21.63 31.94
C PHE A 7 -8.09 20.62 31.89
N ASP A 8 -7.62 20.15 33.06
CA ASP A 8 -6.56 19.13 33.14
C ASP A 8 -6.96 17.80 32.50
N GLN A 9 -8.23 17.41 32.64
CA GLN A 9 -8.77 16.21 31.99
C GLN A 9 -8.75 16.36 30.47
N THR A 10 -9.25 17.49 29.95
CA THR A 10 -9.22 17.79 28.51
C THR A 10 -7.79 17.83 27.97
N VAL A 11 -6.84 18.43 28.69
CA VAL A 11 -5.42 18.46 28.29
C VAL A 11 -4.81 17.05 28.27
N ARG A 12 -5.16 16.18 29.23
CA ARG A 12 -4.70 14.79 29.27
C ARG A 12 -5.29 13.96 28.13
N GLU A 13 -6.56 14.16 27.80
CA GLU A 13 -7.21 13.51 26.66
C GLU A 13 -6.58 13.95 25.35
N ILE A 14 -6.37 15.26 25.15
CA ILE A 14 -5.67 15.78 23.96
C ILE A 14 -4.25 15.19 23.86
N LYS A 15 -3.48 15.17 24.96
CA LYS A 15 -2.13 14.58 24.97
C LYS A 15 -2.15 13.08 24.64
N ARG A 16 -3.12 12.32 25.16
CA ARG A 16 -3.28 10.89 24.84
C ARG A 16 -3.66 10.70 23.38
N GLU A 17 -4.63 11.46 22.87
CA GLU A 17 -5.03 11.39 21.47
C GLU A 17 -3.89 11.74 20.51
N VAL A 18 -3.14 12.80 20.82
CA VAL A 18 -1.98 13.22 20.04
C VAL A 18 -0.90 12.14 20.09
N ASN A 19 -0.54 11.63 21.26
CA ASN A 19 0.48 10.57 21.38
C ASN A 19 0.06 9.30 20.61
N LEU A 20 -1.22 8.91 20.68
CA LEU A 20 -1.71 7.75 19.95
C LEU A 20 -1.70 7.95 18.43
N LYS A 21 -1.99 9.15 17.92
CA LYS A 21 -1.91 9.44 16.48
C LYS A 21 -0.45 9.56 16.01
N VAL A 22 0.39 10.24 16.78
CA VAL A 22 1.81 10.48 16.46
C VAL A 22 2.61 9.19 16.51
N LEU A 23 2.30 8.21 17.37
CA LEU A 23 3.00 6.92 17.40
C LEU A 23 2.55 5.98 16.26
N LYS A 24 1.26 6.03 15.87
CA LYS A 24 0.71 5.15 14.83
C LYS A 24 1.20 5.47 13.43
N VAL A 25 1.48 6.73 13.10
CA VAL A 25 1.97 7.11 11.77
C VAL A 25 3.37 6.53 11.50
N PRO A 26 4.38 6.69 12.40
CA PRO A 26 5.66 6.00 12.31
C PRO A 26 5.54 4.47 12.24
N GLU A 27 4.65 3.86 13.05
CA GLU A 27 4.44 2.41 13.01
C GLU A 27 3.90 1.94 11.64
N LEU A 28 2.96 2.68 11.08
CA LEU A 28 2.41 2.36 9.76
C LEU A 28 3.43 2.60 8.65
N GLU A 29 4.21 3.68 8.73
CA GLU A 29 5.27 3.97 7.77
C GLU A 29 6.33 2.87 7.76
N GLN A 30 6.82 2.49 8.95
CA GLN A 30 7.74 1.37 9.11
C GLN A 30 7.16 0.09 8.51
N LYS A 31 5.86 -0.15 8.70
CA LYS A 31 5.18 -1.33 8.12
C LYS A 31 5.19 -1.32 6.60
N VAL A 32 4.99 -0.17 5.95
CA VAL A 32 5.10 -0.07 4.49
C VAL A 32 6.56 -0.29 4.05
N LEU A 33 7.52 0.26 4.79
CA LEU A 33 8.96 0.06 4.52
C LEU A 33 9.36 -1.41 4.64
N ASP A 34 8.91 -2.11 5.68
CA ASP A 34 9.19 -3.54 5.91
C ASP A 34 8.54 -4.41 4.84
N ALA A 35 7.27 -4.12 4.49
CA ALA A 35 6.54 -4.80 3.42
C ALA A 35 7.17 -4.60 2.03
N THR A 36 7.97 -3.54 1.87
CA THR A 36 8.71 -3.20 0.64
C THR A 36 10.22 -3.35 0.78
N SER A 37 10.71 -4.05 1.79
CA SER A 37 12.14 -4.30 2.03
C SER A 37 12.82 -5.09 0.91
N ASP A 38 14.16 -5.16 0.90
CA ASP A 38 14.94 -5.93 -0.08
C ASP A 38 14.95 -7.45 0.19
N GLU A 39 14.21 -7.92 1.20
CA GLU A 39 14.14 -9.34 1.53
C GLU A 39 13.62 -10.20 0.36
N PRO A 40 14.03 -11.47 0.24
CA PRO A 40 13.68 -12.26 -0.94
C PRO A 40 12.21 -12.69 -1.03
N TRP A 41 11.45 -12.55 0.06
CA TRP A 41 10.02 -12.88 0.14
C TRP A 41 9.13 -11.64 -0.03
N GLY A 42 7.93 -11.84 -0.58
CA GLY A 42 6.92 -10.78 -0.73
C GLY A 42 6.22 -10.43 0.59
N PRO A 43 5.41 -9.34 0.60
CA PRO A 43 4.60 -8.98 1.76
C PRO A 43 3.57 -10.06 2.08
N HIS A 44 3.42 -10.38 3.37
CA HIS A 44 2.41 -11.33 3.84
C HIS A 44 0.99 -10.78 3.68
N GLY A 45 0.00 -11.68 3.52
CA GLY A 45 -1.41 -11.30 3.33
C GLY A 45 -1.99 -10.44 4.45
N SER A 46 -1.54 -10.63 5.70
CA SER A 46 -1.92 -9.79 6.84
C SER A 46 -1.45 -8.35 6.67
N ALA A 47 -0.17 -8.15 6.29
CA ALA A 47 0.37 -6.82 6.02
C ALA A 47 -0.38 -6.12 4.88
N LEU A 48 -0.68 -6.84 3.78
CA LEU A 48 -1.47 -6.31 2.67
C LEU A 48 -2.87 -5.85 3.12
N SER A 49 -3.56 -6.69 3.90
CA SER A 49 -4.89 -6.37 4.43
C SER A 49 -4.86 -5.17 5.38
N GLU A 50 -3.85 -5.07 6.24
CA GLU A 50 -3.69 -3.95 7.15
C GLU A 50 -3.39 -2.63 6.42
N LEU A 51 -2.52 -2.65 5.42
CA LEU A 51 -2.23 -1.49 4.58
C LEU A 51 -3.48 -1.05 3.81
N ALA A 52 -4.23 -1.99 3.24
CA ALA A 52 -5.51 -1.69 2.58
C ALA A 52 -6.52 -1.05 3.55
N GLN A 53 -6.63 -1.57 4.77
CA GLN A 53 -7.49 -0.98 5.80
C GLN A 53 -7.03 0.43 6.20
N ALA A 54 -5.72 0.67 6.29
CA ALA A 54 -5.17 1.99 6.62
C ALA A 54 -5.52 3.06 5.57
N THR A 55 -5.61 2.68 4.28
CA THR A 55 -6.01 3.62 3.21
C THR A 55 -7.42 4.22 3.39
N LYS A 56 -8.24 3.68 4.30
CA LYS A 56 -9.56 4.26 4.63
C LYS A 56 -9.46 5.56 5.41
N LYS A 57 -8.34 5.84 6.08
CA LYS A 57 -8.09 7.13 6.74
C LYS A 57 -7.26 8.03 5.82
N TYR A 58 -7.65 9.31 5.72
CA TYR A 58 -7.05 10.26 4.76
C TYR A 58 -5.53 10.38 4.92
N SER A 59 -5.05 10.70 6.13
CA SER A 59 -3.62 10.90 6.40
C SER A 59 -2.80 9.63 6.23
N GLU A 60 -3.35 8.48 6.65
CA GLU A 60 -2.69 7.17 6.52
C GLU A 60 -2.60 6.75 5.05
N CYS A 61 -3.65 6.99 4.25
CA CYS A 61 -3.64 6.77 2.81
C CYS A 61 -2.53 7.58 2.13
N GLN A 62 -2.44 8.88 2.42
CA GLN A 62 -1.39 9.73 1.85
C GLN A 62 0.01 9.24 2.21
N MET A 63 0.23 8.84 3.46
CA MET A 63 1.52 8.31 3.89
C MET A 63 1.86 6.99 3.16
N VAL A 64 0.93 6.03 3.15
CA VAL A 64 1.12 4.73 2.46
C VAL A 64 1.45 4.95 0.99
N MET A 65 0.65 5.76 0.28
CA MET A 65 0.88 6.05 -1.14
C MET A 65 2.21 6.78 -1.35
N GLY A 66 2.57 7.72 -0.47
CA GLY A 66 3.85 8.44 -0.52
C GLY A 66 5.06 7.50 -0.51
N VAL A 67 5.08 6.53 0.41
CA VAL A 67 6.16 5.53 0.47
C VAL A 67 6.18 4.67 -0.79
N LEU A 68 5.02 4.19 -1.25
CA LEU A 68 4.91 3.36 -2.46
C LEU A 68 5.43 4.11 -3.70
N TRP A 69 5.07 5.38 -3.85
CA TRP A 69 5.55 6.22 -4.96
C TRP A 69 7.04 6.50 -4.89
N ALA A 70 7.61 6.66 -3.69
CA ALA A 70 9.05 6.77 -3.53
C ALA A 70 9.76 5.48 -3.99
N ARG A 71 9.24 4.31 -3.60
CA ARG A 71 9.79 3.00 -4.03
C ARG A 71 9.75 2.80 -5.54
N LEU A 72 8.71 3.25 -6.23
CA LEU A 72 8.64 3.17 -7.71
C LEU A 72 9.68 4.06 -8.42
N GLY A 73 10.27 5.03 -7.71
CA GLY A 73 11.37 5.85 -8.20
C GLY A 73 12.73 5.15 -8.19
N GLU A 74 12.85 4.02 -7.48
CA GLU A 74 14.13 3.31 -7.34
C GLU A 74 14.50 2.49 -8.59
N ARG A 75 15.79 2.21 -8.76
CA ARG A 75 16.38 1.57 -9.96
C ARG A 75 17.42 0.53 -9.57
N ASP A 76 17.97 -0.15 -10.57
CA ASP A 76 19.09 -1.07 -10.45
C ASP A 76 18.86 -2.19 -9.41
N ALA A 77 19.81 -2.37 -8.48
CA ALA A 77 19.79 -3.42 -7.47
C ALA A 77 18.54 -3.40 -6.58
N ASN A 78 17.83 -2.27 -6.50
CA ASN A 78 16.64 -2.11 -5.66
C ASN A 78 15.34 -2.61 -6.34
N TRP A 79 15.43 -3.43 -7.38
CA TRP A 79 14.27 -3.95 -8.11
C TRP A 79 13.21 -4.64 -7.22
N ARG A 80 13.61 -5.21 -6.07
CA ARG A 80 12.67 -5.83 -5.12
C ARG A 80 11.78 -4.79 -4.44
N HIS A 81 12.31 -3.63 -4.09
CA HIS A 81 11.52 -2.52 -3.55
C HIS A 81 10.42 -2.11 -4.54
N VAL A 82 10.79 -1.94 -5.82
CA VAL A 82 9.87 -1.61 -6.92
C VAL A 82 8.82 -2.71 -7.08
N TYR A 83 9.25 -3.97 -7.17
CA TYR A 83 8.36 -5.12 -7.35
C TYR A 83 7.35 -5.27 -6.19
N LYS A 84 7.80 -5.13 -4.94
CA LYS A 84 6.94 -5.24 -3.76
C LYS A 84 5.99 -4.05 -3.63
N ALA A 85 6.44 -2.84 -3.98
CA ALA A 85 5.55 -1.68 -4.04
C ALA A 85 4.44 -1.88 -5.08
N LEU A 86 4.77 -2.37 -6.29
CA LEU A 86 3.76 -2.73 -7.30
C LEU A 86 2.80 -3.83 -6.80
N THR A 87 3.30 -4.79 -6.02
CA THR A 87 2.48 -5.85 -5.42
C THR A 87 1.46 -5.28 -4.42
N ILE A 88 1.87 -4.30 -3.61
CA ILE A 88 0.96 -3.61 -2.69
C ILE A 88 -0.06 -2.78 -3.48
N ILE A 89 0.36 -2.04 -4.51
CA ILE A 89 -0.53 -1.26 -5.38
C ILE A 89 -1.59 -2.17 -6.02
N GLU A 90 -1.21 -3.33 -6.57
CA GLU A 90 -2.15 -4.32 -7.12
C GLU A 90 -3.22 -4.70 -6.10
N TYR A 91 -2.79 -4.97 -4.85
CA TYR A 91 -3.69 -5.32 -3.77
C TYR A 91 -4.62 -4.17 -3.38
N LEU A 92 -4.11 -2.93 -3.37
CA LEU A 92 -4.88 -1.72 -3.09
C LEU A 92 -5.94 -1.43 -4.15
N ILE A 93 -5.68 -1.72 -5.43
CA ILE A 93 -6.72 -1.61 -6.49
C ILE A 93 -7.93 -2.48 -6.12
N ALA A 94 -7.70 -3.70 -5.62
CA ALA A 94 -8.77 -4.63 -5.27
C ALA A 94 -9.38 -4.39 -3.87
N ASN A 95 -8.60 -3.97 -2.87
CA ASN A 95 -9.00 -3.98 -1.46
C ASN A 95 -8.92 -2.61 -0.76
N GLY A 96 -8.23 -1.64 -1.35
CA GLY A 96 -8.04 -0.31 -0.80
C GLY A 96 -9.28 0.58 -0.91
N SER A 97 -9.18 1.77 -0.31
CA SER A 97 -10.20 2.82 -0.44
C SER A 97 -10.31 3.33 -1.88
N GLU A 98 -11.47 3.88 -2.26
CA GLU A 98 -11.65 4.50 -3.59
C GLU A 98 -10.60 5.60 -3.83
N ARG A 99 -10.25 6.37 -2.78
CA ARG A 99 -9.19 7.38 -2.87
C ARG A 99 -7.85 6.80 -3.26
N ALA A 100 -7.48 5.62 -2.74
CA ALA A 100 -6.23 4.98 -3.14
C ALA A 100 -6.29 4.57 -4.62
N VAL A 101 -7.44 4.12 -5.10
CA VAL A 101 -7.64 3.80 -6.53
C VAL A 101 -7.52 5.06 -7.38
N ASP A 102 -8.20 6.15 -7.00
CA ASP A 102 -8.11 7.44 -7.71
C ASP A 102 -6.65 7.93 -7.78
N ASP A 103 -5.91 7.90 -6.67
CA ASP A 103 -4.50 8.28 -6.62
C ASP A 103 -3.61 7.42 -7.54
N ILE A 104 -3.91 6.12 -7.65
CA ILE A 104 -3.23 5.19 -8.58
C ILE A 104 -3.53 5.53 -10.03
N LEU A 105 -4.78 5.87 -10.35
CA LEU A 105 -5.19 6.26 -11.71
C LEU A 105 -4.54 7.58 -12.12
N ASP A 106 -4.53 8.57 -11.22
CA ASP A 106 -3.92 9.88 -11.44
C ASP A 106 -2.40 9.79 -11.68
N HIS A 107 -1.75 8.81 -11.03
CA HIS A 107 -0.30 8.57 -11.14
C HIS A 107 0.06 7.39 -12.05
N TYR A 108 -0.85 6.92 -12.91
CA TYR A 108 -0.65 5.77 -13.79
C TYR A 108 0.66 5.85 -14.61
N SER A 109 1.05 7.05 -15.04
CA SER A 109 2.30 7.27 -15.80
C SER A 109 3.55 6.79 -15.04
N LYS A 110 3.59 6.90 -13.70
CA LYS A 110 4.71 6.39 -12.87
C LYS A 110 4.79 4.86 -12.90
N ILE A 111 3.67 4.18 -13.10
CA ILE A 111 3.60 2.72 -13.24
C ILE A 111 3.98 2.32 -14.67
N SER A 112 3.44 3.00 -15.67
CA SER A 112 3.64 2.62 -17.08
C SER A 112 5.10 2.70 -17.53
N VAL A 113 5.88 3.67 -17.02
CA VAL A 113 7.32 3.79 -17.34
C VAL A 113 8.16 2.60 -16.85
N LEU A 114 7.66 1.83 -15.88
CA LEU A 114 8.34 0.63 -15.38
C LEU A 114 8.19 -0.59 -16.31
N SER A 115 7.42 -0.47 -17.39
CA SER A 115 7.32 -1.51 -18.44
C SER A 115 8.66 -1.77 -19.14
N SER A 116 9.57 -0.78 -19.13
CA SER A 116 10.94 -0.89 -19.62
C SER A 116 11.98 -0.97 -18.50
N PHE A 117 11.61 -1.41 -17.29
CA PHE A 117 12.55 -1.55 -16.18
C PHE A 117 13.60 -2.62 -16.49
N GLU A 118 14.88 -2.29 -16.37
CA GLU A 118 16.01 -3.20 -16.65
C GLU A 118 16.87 -3.38 -15.41
N PHE A 119 17.21 -4.64 -15.11
CA PHE A 119 18.24 -4.98 -14.14
C PHE A 119 18.69 -6.43 -14.36
N VAL A 120 19.97 -6.60 -14.67
CA VAL A 120 20.60 -7.92 -14.80
C VAL A 120 21.56 -8.08 -13.63
N GLU A 121 21.36 -9.14 -12.84
CA GLU A 121 22.23 -9.48 -11.73
C GLU A 121 23.65 -9.86 -12.21
N PRO A 122 24.69 -9.78 -11.35
CA PRO A 122 26.06 -10.15 -11.72
C PRO A 122 26.22 -11.59 -12.24
N ASN A 123 25.30 -12.50 -11.90
CA ASN A 123 25.26 -13.87 -12.38
C ASN A 123 24.60 -14.02 -13.78
N GLY A 124 24.22 -12.91 -14.43
CA GLY A 124 23.56 -12.89 -15.74
C GLY A 124 22.03 -13.06 -15.70
N LYS A 125 21.42 -13.19 -14.51
CA LYS A 125 19.98 -13.31 -14.36
C LYS A 125 19.28 -11.97 -14.53
N ASP A 126 18.36 -11.86 -15.48
CA ASP A 126 17.46 -10.71 -15.61
C ASP A 126 16.44 -10.73 -14.46
N SER A 127 16.62 -9.85 -13.48
CA SER A 127 15.68 -9.65 -12.37
C SER A 127 14.69 -8.51 -12.65
N GLY A 128 15.00 -7.62 -13.59
CA GLY A 128 14.09 -6.60 -14.08
C GLY A 128 12.83 -7.17 -14.73
N ILE A 129 12.91 -8.37 -15.32
CA ILE A 129 11.74 -9.06 -15.90
C ILE A 129 10.58 -9.25 -14.91
N ASN A 130 10.87 -9.40 -13.62
CA ASN A 130 9.85 -9.55 -12.58
C ASN A 130 9.02 -8.27 -12.44
N VAL A 131 9.69 -7.11 -12.48
CA VAL A 131 9.04 -5.79 -12.47
C VAL A 131 8.21 -5.61 -13.74
N ARG A 132 8.79 -5.88 -14.92
CA ARG A 132 8.08 -5.72 -16.21
C ARG A 132 6.80 -6.56 -16.30
N LYS A 133 6.86 -7.84 -15.91
CA LYS A 133 5.67 -8.73 -15.86
C LYS A 133 4.61 -8.25 -14.87
N LYS A 134 5.04 -7.71 -13.72
CA LYS A 134 4.12 -7.15 -12.73
C LYS A 134 3.41 -5.91 -13.28
N VAL A 135 4.15 -5.01 -13.92
CA VAL A 135 3.59 -3.81 -14.57
C VAL A 135 2.61 -4.19 -15.68
N GLU A 136 2.94 -5.16 -16.54
CA GLU A 136 2.05 -5.66 -17.58
C GLU A 136 0.69 -6.10 -17.01
N THR A 137 0.71 -6.87 -15.92
CA THR A 137 -0.50 -7.29 -15.21
C THR A 137 -1.30 -6.08 -14.68
N LEU A 138 -0.61 -5.14 -14.04
CA LEU A 138 -1.21 -3.96 -13.43
C LEU A 138 -1.85 -3.03 -14.48
N VAL A 139 -1.13 -2.77 -15.57
CA VAL A 139 -1.59 -1.96 -16.71
C VAL A 139 -2.83 -2.60 -17.34
N GLY A 140 -2.83 -3.92 -17.46
CA GLY A 140 -3.99 -4.68 -17.94
C GLY A 140 -5.23 -4.57 -17.05
N ILE A 141 -5.08 -4.24 -15.77
CA ILE A 141 -6.20 -3.93 -14.85
C ILE A 141 -6.57 -2.45 -14.95
N ILE A 142 -5.60 -1.54 -14.85
CA ILE A 142 -5.83 -0.09 -14.74
C ILE A 142 -6.51 0.49 -15.99
N ASN A 143 -6.16 0.00 -17.18
CA ASN A 143 -6.73 0.52 -18.43
C ASN A 143 -8.17 0.05 -18.72
N ASP A 144 -8.73 -0.82 -17.88
CA ASP A 144 -10.08 -1.37 -18.04
C ASP A 144 -10.90 -1.15 -16.76
N LYS A 145 -11.84 -0.20 -16.82
CA LYS A 145 -12.71 0.15 -15.70
C LYS A 145 -13.58 -1.03 -15.23
N GLU A 146 -14.05 -1.86 -16.16
CA GLU A 146 -14.84 -3.04 -15.80
C GLU A 146 -13.96 -4.08 -15.09
N ARG A 147 -12.69 -4.17 -15.49
CA ARG A 147 -11.73 -5.04 -14.81
C ARG A 147 -11.39 -4.56 -13.40
N ILE A 148 -11.23 -3.24 -13.19
CA ILE A 148 -11.09 -2.66 -11.84
C ILE A 148 -12.30 -3.03 -10.98
N LYS A 149 -13.52 -2.85 -11.51
CA LYS A 149 -14.75 -3.21 -10.79
C LYS A 149 -14.79 -4.69 -10.46
N ALA A 150 -14.49 -5.57 -11.43
CA ALA A 150 -14.50 -7.02 -11.25
C ALA A 150 -13.50 -7.49 -10.17
N VAL A 151 -12.28 -6.93 -10.12
CA VAL A 151 -11.31 -7.31 -9.07
C VAL A 151 -11.75 -6.86 -7.68
N ARG A 152 -12.42 -5.70 -7.57
CA ARG A 152 -12.97 -5.17 -6.31
C ARG A 152 -14.16 -5.99 -5.81
N GLU A 153 -15.10 -6.33 -6.69
CA GLU A 153 -16.26 -7.17 -6.37
C GLU A 153 -15.82 -8.59 -5.93
N LYS A 154 -14.85 -9.17 -6.64
CA LYS A 154 -14.25 -10.45 -6.26
C LYS A 154 -13.59 -10.39 -4.88
N ALA A 155 -12.84 -9.33 -4.60
CA ALA A 155 -12.19 -9.14 -3.31
C ALA A 155 -13.19 -8.94 -2.17
N ALA A 156 -14.26 -8.18 -2.40
CA ALA A 156 -15.36 -8.01 -1.44
C ALA A 156 -16.03 -9.35 -1.11
N SER A 157 -16.40 -10.11 -2.15
CA SER A 157 -17.05 -11.43 -2.01
C SER A 157 -16.20 -12.43 -1.21
N ASN A 158 -14.87 -12.38 -1.38
CA ASN A 158 -13.96 -13.23 -0.63
C ASN A 158 -13.93 -12.85 0.86
N ARG A 159 -13.93 -11.55 1.20
CA ARG A 159 -13.99 -11.12 2.61
C ARG A 159 -15.29 -11.56 3.28
N ASP A 160 -16.43 -11.43 2.60
CA ASP A 160 -17.74 -11.77 3.16
C ASP A 160 -17.86 -13.26 3.48
N LYS A 161 -17.30 -14.13 2.63
CA LYS A 161 -17.20 -15.57 2.89
C LYS A 161 -16.38 -15.90 4.14
N TRP A 162 -15.26 -15.21 4.34
CA TRP A 162 -14.42 -15.41 5.53
C TRP A 162 -15.10 -14.92 6.81
N VAL A 163 -15.87 -13.83 6.75
CA VAL A 163 -16.66 -13.37 7.89
C VAL A 163 -17.73 -14.40 8.24
N LEU A 164 -18.48 -14.93 7.27
CA LEU A 164 -19.57 -15.88 7.50
C LEU A 164 -19.13 -17.28 7.97
N GLN A 165 -17.88 -17.69 7.73
CA GLN A 165 -17.36 -18.99 8.19
C GLN A 165 -16.79 -18.96 9.62
N ASN A 166 -16.63 -17.78 10.23
CA ASN A 166 -16.10 -17.60 11.59
C ASN A 166 -17.18 -17.18 12.60
N TYR A 167 -18.46 -17.38 12.25
CA TYR A 167 -19.63 -17.32 13.12
C TYR A 167 -20.36 -18.66 13.08
#